data_AF-A0A9E3S9M1-F1
#
_entry.id   AF-A0A9E3S9M1-F1
#
_cell.length_a   1.000
_cell.length_b   1.000
_cell.length_c   1.000
_cell.angle_alpha   90.00
_cell.angle_beta   90.00
_cell.angle_gamma   90.00
#
_symmetry.space_group_name_H-M   'P 1'
#
loop_
_entity.id
_entity.type
_entity.pdbx_description
1 polymer ?
#
loop_
_entity_poly.entity_id
_entity_poly.type
_entity_poly.pdbx_seq_one_letter_code
_entity_poly.pdbx_strand_id
1 'polypeptide(L)' 'VYPNPVVDQLNFTLAEQAKVQVIDLSGKTVMQQEAVAGNSTLNVADLNQGIYIVYFHFADGSQAVSRFAKQ' A
#
# COMPACT_ATOMS: atom_id res chain seq x y z
N VAL A 1 -5.86 6.37 1.21
CA VAL A 1 -5.89 4.90 1.12
C VAL A 1 -7.19 4.41 1.72
N TYR A 2 -7.97 3.58 1.01
CA TYR A 2 -9.28 3.09 1.44
C TYR A 2 -9.66 1.79 0.71
N PRO A 3 -10.59 0.98 1.23
CA PRO A 3 -11.19 1.08 2.56
C PRO A 3 -10.19 0.69 3.66
N ASN A 4 -10.53 1.06 4.88
CA ASN A 4 -9.87 0.55 6.07
C ASN A 4 -10.96 0.30 7.13
N PRO A 5 -11.26 -0.96 7.50
CA PRO A 5 -10.58 -2.20 7.12
C PRO A 5 -10.74 -2.62 5.64
N VAL A 6 -9.83 -3.44 5.12
CA VAL A 6 -9.82 -3.96 3.73
C VAL A 6 -9.92 -5.49 3.72
N VAL A 7 -10.60 -6.03 2.71
CA VAL A 7 -10.69 -7.48 2.46
C VAL A 7 -9.75 -7.84 1.30
N ASP A 8 -10.06 -7.44 0.07
CA ASP A 8 -9.27 -7.89 -1.09
C ASP A 8 -8.55 -6.77 -1.85
N GLN A 9 -9.14 -5.57 -1.89
CA GLN A 9 -8.68 -4.50 -2.78
C GLN A 9 -8.49 -3.19 -2.01
N LEU A 10 -7.25 -2.72 -1.97
CA LEU A 10 -6.86 -1.46 -1.36
C LEU A 10 -6.70 -0.39 -2.44
N ASN A 11 -7.51 0.66 -2.36
CA ASN A 11 -7.51 1.77 -3.30
C ASN A 11 -6.73 2.97 -2.76
N PHE A 12 -6.04 3.65 -3.67
CA PHE A 12 -5.32 4.88 -3.38
C PHE A 12 -5.20 5.76 -4.63
N THR A 13 -4.94 7.04 -4.43
CA THR A 13 -4.71 8.00 -5.50
C THR A 13 -3.32 8.57 -5.31
N LEU A 14 -2.53 8.59 -6.39
CA LEU A 14 -1.20 9.18 -6.39
C LEU A 14 -1.18 10.43 -7.26
N ALA A 15 -0.45 11.46 -6.83
CA ALA A 15 -0.21 12.65 -7.66
C ALA A 15 0.79 12.35 -8.79
N GLU A 16 1.71 11.41 -8.56
CA GLU A 16 2.77 11.01 -9.48
C GLU A 16 3.08 9.51 -9.33
N GLN A 17 3.95 8.97 -10.18
CA GLN A 17 4.34 7.55 -10.07
C GLN A 17 5.07 7.28 -8.74
N ALA A 18 4.80 6.12 -8.15
CA ALA A 18 5.46 5.71 -6.92
C ALA A 18 5.71 4.21 -6.88
N LYS A 19 6.82 3.84 -6.25
CA LYS A 19 7.05 2.47 -5.80
C LYS A 19 6.25 2.24 -4.52
N VAL A 20 5.29 1.35 -4.57
CA VAL A 20 4.44 0.95 -3.45
C VAL A 20 5.07 -0.24 -2.74
N GLN A 21 5.28 -0.14 -1.44
CA GLN A 21 5.82 -1.20 -0.59
C GLN A 21 4.86 -1.46 0.57
N VAL A 22 4.48 -2.71 0.81
CA VAL A 22 3.69 -3.10 1.97
C VAL A 22 4.56 -3.90 2.92
N ILE A 23 4.56 -3.49 4.19
CA ILE A 23 5.26 -4.18 5.26
C ILE A 23 4.30 -4.61 6.37
N ASP A 24 4.60 -5.73 7.03
CA ASP A 24 3.93 -6.15 8.26
C ASP A 24 4.54 -5.50 9.51
N LEU A 25 3.95 -5.75 10.68
CA LEU A 25 4.42 -5.21 11.97
C LEU A 25 5.81 -5.73 12.39
N SER A 26 6.30 -6.82 11.78
CA SER A 26 7.67 -7.30 12.01
C SER A 26 8.71 -6.55 11.18
N GLY A 27 8.27 -5.65 10.29
CA GLY A 27 9.13 -4.93 9.35
C GLY A 27 9.42 -5.72 8.07
N LYS A 28 8.80 -6.89 7.88
CA LYS A 28 9.00 -7.70 6.68
C LYS A 28 8.20 -7.09 5.52
N THR A 29 8.86 -6.91 4.38
CA THR A 29 8.17 -6.57 3.13
C THR A 29 7.40 -7.78 2.63
N VAL A 30 6.08 -7.62 2.51
CA VAL A 30 5.16 -8.66 2.05
C VAL A 30 4.71 -8.43 0.61
N MET A 31 4.74 -7.20 0.12
CA MET A 31 4.42 -6.85 -1.26
C MET A 31 5.22 -5.64 -1.73
N GLN A 32 5.49 -5.58 -3.03
CA GLN A 32 6.11 -4.43 -3.67
C GLN A 32 5.68 -4.35 -5.13
N GLN A 33 5.26 -3.17 -5.59
CA GLN A 33 4.93 -2.93 -6.99
C GLN A 33 5.13 -1.46 -7.38
N GLU A 34 5.27 -1.19 -8.68
CA GLU A 34 5.18 0.17 -9.20
C GLU A 34 3.69 0.55 -9.37
N ALA A 35 3.36 1.82 -9.13
CA ALA A 35 2.04 2.39 -9.37
C ALA A 35 2.18 3.72 -10.12
N VAL A 36 1.28 3.95 -11.08
CA VAL A 36 1.23 5.17 -11.88
C VAL A 36 0.40 6.25 -11.17
N ALA A 37 0.56 7.50 -11.63
CA ALA A 37 -0.27 8.61 -11.17
C ALA A 37 -1.77 8.34 -11.40
N GLY A 38 -2.61 8.91 -10.54
CA GLY A 38 -4.06 8.73 -10.56
C GLY A 38 -4.54 7.62 -9.64
N ASN A 39 -5.74 7.12 -9.90
CA ASN A 39 -6.38 6.06 -9.12
C ASN A 39 -5.73 4.71 -9.41
N SER A 40 -5.30 4.03 -8.36
CA SER A 40 -4.71 2.70 -8.40
C SER A 40 -5.33 1.79 -7.35
N THR A 41 -5.31 0.49 -7.63
CA THR A 41 -5.80 -0.56 -6.73
C THR A 41 -4.69 -1.58 -6.52
N LEU A 42 -4.51 -2.00 -5.27
CA LEU A 42 -3.59 -3.05 -4.85
C LEU A 42 -4.41 -4.25 -4.37
N ASN A 43 -4.15 -5.42 -4.95
CA ASN A 43 -4.73 -6.68 -4.50
C ASN A 43 -4.01 -7.15 -3.23
N VAL A 44 -4.73 -7.26 -2.13
CA VAL A 44 -4.23 -7.71 -0.81
C VAL A 44 -4.92 -9.00 -0.34
N ALA A 45 -5.66 -9.70 -1.21
CA ALA A 45 -6.45 -10.88 -0.86
C ALA A 45 -5.59 -11.99 -0.21
N ASP A 46 -4.35 -12.17 -0.67
CA ASP A 46 -3.44 -13.20 -0.17
C ASP A 46 -2.72 -12.83 1.14
N LEU A 47 -2.94 -11.62 1.66
CA LEU A 47 -2.39 -11.22 2.95
C LEU A 47 -3.21 -11.82 4.09
N ASN A 48 -2.51 -12.32 5.11
CA ASN A 48 -3.16 -12.76 6.35
C ASN A 48 -3.84 -11.57 7.04
N GLN A 49 -4.83 -11.86 7.90
CA GLN A 49 -5.45 -10.85 8.76
C GLN A 49 -4.40 -10.19 9.65
N GLY A 50 -4.45 -8.86 9.75
CA GLY A 50 -3.45 -8.11 10.50
C GLY A 50 -3.37 -6.64 10.15
N ILE A 51 -2.40 -5.96 10.75
CA ILE A 51 -2.11 -4.55 10.49
C ILE A 51 -0.90 -4.48 9.56
N TYR A 52 -1.01 -3.65 8.54
CA TYR A 52 0.03 -3.41 7.56
C TYR A 52 0.30 -1.91 7.39
N ILE A 53 1.51 -1.60 6.98
CA ILE A 53 1.93 -0.25 6.61
C ILE A 53 2.27 -0.26 5.13
N VAL A 54 1.69 0.68 4.39
CA VAL A 54 2.03 0.93 2.99
C VAL A 54 2.88 2.20 2.88
N TYR A 55 4.02 2.06 2.23
CA TYR A 55 4.92 3.13 1.85
C TYR A 55 4.76 3.41 0.35
N PHE A 56 4.73 4.69 0.02
CA PHE A 56 4.78 5.20 -1.34
C PHE A 56 6.09 5.95 -1.49
N HIS A 57 7.03 5.41 -2.25
CA HIS A 57 8.31 6.04 -2.54
C HIS A 57 8.25 6.74 -3.89
N PHE A 58 8.34 8.06 -3.88
CA PHE A 58 8.27 8.88 -5.09
C PHE A 58 9.66 9.09 -5.69
N ALA A 59 9.70 9.49 -6.97
CA ALA A 59 10.95 9.65 -7.71
C ALA A 59 11.81 10.81 -7.20
N ASP A 60 11.19 11.82 -6.59
CA ASP A 60 11.86 12.97 -5.96
C ASP A 60 12.52 12.63 -4.61
N GLY A 61 12.37 11.39 -4.15
CA GLY A 61 12.88 10.89 -2.86
C GLY A 61 11.92 11.12 -1.69
N SER A 62 10.80 11.82 -1.90
CA SER A 62 9.76 11.97 -0.89
C SER A 62 9.04 10.64 -0.66
N GLN A 63 8.40 10.52 0.52
CA GLN A 63 7.67 9.32 0.90
C GLN A 63 6.36 9.67 1.57
N ALA A 64 5.31 8.93 1.24
CA ALA A 64 4.05 8.94 1.97
C ALA A 64 3.83 7.58 2.64
N VAL A 65 3.20 7.60 3.81
CA VAL A 65 2.97 6.40 4.61
C VAL A 65 1.51 6.35 5.05
N SER A 66 0.89 5.17 4.96
CA SER A 66 -0.44 4.92 5.49
C SER A 66 -0.51 3.56 6.15
N ARG A 67 -1.40 3.41 7.13
CA ARG A 67 -1.71 2.12 7.75
C ARG A 67 -3.07 1.60 7.28
N PHE A 68 -3.24 0.28 7.21
CA PHE A 68 -4.54 -0.35 7.00
C PHE A 68 -4.65 -1.67 7.77
N ALA A 69 -5.88 -2.07 8.11
CA ALA A 69 -6.19 -3.36 8.71
C ALA A 69 -6.77 -4.31 7.67
N LYS A 70 -6.18 -5.50 7.51
CA LYS A 70 -6.67 -6.60 6.67
C LYS A 70 -7.61 -7.50 7.48
N GLN A 71 -8.78 -7.80 6.89
CA GLN A 71 -9.78 -8.74 7.41
C GLN A 71 -9.93 -9.97 6.52
#